data_AF-A0AAW5ECG1-F1
#
_entry.id   AF-A0AAW5ECG1-F1
#
_cell.length_a   1.000
_cell.length_b   1.000
_cell.length_c   1.000
_cell.angle_alpha   90.00
_cell.angle_beta   90.00
_cell.angle_gamma   90.00
#
_symmetry.space_group_name_H-M   'P 1'
#
loop_
_entity.id
_entity.type
_entity.pdbx_description
1 polymer ?
#
loop_
_entity_poly.entity_id
_entity_poly.type
_entity_poly.pdbx_seq_one_letter_code
_entity_poly.pdbx_strand_id
1 'polypeptide(L)'
;TIAKNLEKQNLEEKVNASIPQNNEDEDVILDFSNTRANLAKTKTSDTNYQDFPQSKINPNPTMGFNDFKERLSEVSNEISKVTNTPLVDNYAPNPNYNKKIENFEKQINKLNDKIDLLADMMWDEKAEARNNLIIPPEFATIYKKAKESGMLEKHLEAIMKATIENMPAAMKTNKDAVQRYFYSLLRNILPCRVESEIKKQKIMMLVGPTGVGKTTTLAKLAFRYAYGDKRYKTGIITLDTYRIGAVEQLFQYAKMMKLPIIESIEPKYMDEAIKSLNNCEVILVDTIGNSQFDQNKLANTKEFLMHSNAEIDVSLVVSANTKHE
;
A
#
# COMPACT_ATOMS: atom_id res chain seq x y z
N THR A 1 -40.11 3.06 42.39
CA THR A 1 -40.86 4.22 42.94
C THR A 1 -39.99 4.88 44.00
N ILE A 2 -39.14 5.83 43.61
CA ILE A 2 -39.29 7.30 43.78
C ILE A 2 -38.61 7.81 45.07
N ALA A 3 -38.05 9.03 44.95
CA ALA A 3 -37.45 9.94 45.94
C ALA A 3 -35.93 9.73 46.16
N LYS A 4 -35.00 10.48 45.56
CA LYS A 4 -34.86 11.93 45.25
C LYS A 4 -34.67 12.82 46.50
N ASN A 5 -33.51 13.49 46.49
CA ASN A 5 -33.11 14.73 47.17
C ASN A 5 -32.75 14.69 48.66
N LEU A 6 -31.49 15.04 48.95
CA LEU A 6 -31.16 16.11 49.90
C LEU A 6 -29.85 16.79 49.49
N GLU A 7 -29.96 18.11 49.45
CA GLU A 7 -29.02 19.12 49.01
C GLU A 7 -28.45 19.80 50.27
N LYS A 8 -27.30 20.47 50.11
CA LYS A 8 -26.89 21.76 50.72
C LYS A 8 -25.80 21.83 51.80
N GLN A 9 -24.85 22.71 51.45
CA GLN A 9 -24.14 23.73 52.24
C GLN A 9 -22.93 23.24 53.07
N ASN A 10 -21.82 23.96 53.20
CA ASN A 10 -21.34 25.29 52.78
C ASN A 10 -19.83 25.32 53.12
N LEU A 11 -19.04 26.20 52.48
CA LEU A 11 -18.11 27.14 53.12
C LEU A 11 -16.98 27.55 52.17
N GLU A 12 -17.16 28.74 51.61
CA GLU A 12 -16.10 29.64 51.21
C GLU A 12 -15.40 30.18 52.47
N GLU A 13 -14.08 30.19 52.51
CA GLU A 13 -13.35 31.19 53.31
C GLU A 13 -12.00 31.53 52.66
N LYS A 14 -11.81 32.83 52.45
CA LYS A 14 -10.64 33.51 51.90
C LYS A 14 -9.50 33.52 52.92
N VAL A 15 -8.26 33.26 52.51
CA VAL A 15 -7.09 33.98 53.03
C VAL A 15 -6.06 34.20 51.91
N ASN A 16 -5.75 35.48 51.68
CA ASN A 16 -4.68 36.02 50.83
C ASN A 16 -3.28 35.73 51.39
N ALA A 17 -2.31 35.49 50.50
CA ALA A 17 -0.94 36.01 50.63
C ALA A 17 -0.22 36.04 49.26
N SER A 18 0.26 37.25 48.91
CA SER A 18 1.17 37.72 47.84
C SER A 18 2.35 36.79 47.50
N ILE A 19 3.03 36.81 46.32
CA ILE A 19 3.82 37.89 45.64
C ILE A 19 4.07 37.52 44.11
N PRO A 20 4.77 38.28 43.24
CA PRO A 20 4.26 39.23 42.23
C PRO A 20 4.59 38.94 40.72
N GLN A 21 3.90 39.72 39.85
CA GLN A 21 4.29 40.30 38.54
C GLN A 21 4.84 39.41 37.39
N ASN A 22 4.08 39.35 36.29
CA ASN A 22 4.44 39.98 35.01
C ASN A 22 3.21 40.12 34.08
N ASN A 23 2.98 41.34 33.60
CA ASN A 23 2.14 41.70 32.44
C ASN A 23 2.86 41.19 31.15
N GLU A 24 2.30 40.97 29.97
CA GLU A 24 1.13 41.50 29.24
C GLU A 24 0.68 40.41 28.25
N ASP A 25 -0.61 40.03 28.25
CA ASP A 25 -1.26 39.29 27.17
C ASP A 25 -2.40 40.19 26.66
N GLU A 26 -2.21 40.85 25.52
CA GLU A 26 -3.31 41.43 24.74
C GLU A 26 -3.69 40.47 23.61
N ASP A 27 -4.88 39.87 23.73
CA ASP A 27 -5.56 39.14 22.66
C ASP A 27 -5.89 40.10 21.51
N VAL A 28 -5.19 39.95 20.38
CA VAL A 28 -5.57 40.63 19.13
C VAL A 28 -6.71 39.86 18.47
N ILE A 29 -7.95 40.26 18.76
CA ILE A 29 -9.13 39.90 17.97
C ILE A 29 -9.11 40.77 16.70
N LEU A 30 -8.80 40.17 15.53
CA LEU A 30 -8.94 40.84 14.23
C LEU A 30 -10.38 40.70 13.70
N ASP A 31 -11.19 41.73 13.92
CA ASP A 31 -12.50 41.93 13.26
C ASP A 31 -12.30 42.61 11.90
N PHE A 32 -12.73 41.95 10.81
CA PHE A 32 -12.57 42.42 9.43
C PHE A 32 -13.78 43.20 8.88
N SER A 33 -14.66 43.72 9.74
CA SER A 33 -15.92 44.32 9.26
C SER A 33 -15.89 45.81 8.86
N ASN A 34 -14.79 46.57 9.01
CA ASN A 34 -14.85 48.05 8.85
C ASN A 34 -13.90 48.75 7.84
N THR A 35 -13.13 48.05 7.00
CA THR A 35 -12.19 48.72 6.07
C THR A 35 -12.78 49.12 4.71
N ARG A 36 -14.07 49.46 4.64
CA ARG A 36 -14.73 49.93 3.39
C ARG A 36 -15.23 51.37 3.40
N ALA A 37 -15.16 52.08 4.52
CA ALA A 37 -15.79 53.41 4.65
C ALA A 37 -14.83 54.63 4.62
N ASN A 38 -13.51 54.46 4.69
CA ASN A 38 -12.57 55.59 4.83
C ASN A 38 -11.75 55.96 3.58
N LEU A 39 -12.12 55.49 2.37
CA LEU A 39 -11.50 55.93 1.11
C LEU A 39 -12.26 57.04 0.36
N ALA A 40 -13.11 57.81 1.04
CA ALA A 40 -13.82 58.93 0.44
C ALA A 40 -13.58 60.24 1.21
N LYS A 41 -12.41 60.86 0.96
CA LYS A 41 -11.94 62.24 1.23
C LYS A 41 -10.41 62.11 1.29
N THR A 42 -9.55 62.69 0.45
CA THR A 42 -9.55 64.00 -0.21
C THR A 42 -8.40 63.98 -1.24
N LYS A 43 -8.64 64.57 -2.43
CA LYS A 43 -7.65 64.81 -3.50
C LYS A 43 -6.75 66.01 -3.19
N THR A 44 -5.51 65.99 -3.73
CA THR A 44 -4.62 67.08 -4.28
C THR A 44 -3.16 66.68 -4.00
N SER A 45 -2.14 66.72 -4.87
CA SER A 45 -1.93 67.15 -6.26
C SER A 45 -0.51 66.68 -6.69
N ASP A 46 -0.42 66.14 -7.90
CA ASP A 46 0.69 66.12 -8.90
C ASP A 46 2.17 65.87 -8.51
N THR A 47 2.72 64.72 -8.95
CA THR A 47 3.58 64.64 -10.17
C THR A 47 4.13 63.21 -10.43
N ASN A 48 3.75 62.68 -11.62
CA ASN A 48 4.43 61.75 -12.53
C ASN A 48 5.25 60.55 -12.02
N TYR A 49 4.66 59.34 -12.13
CA TYR A 49 5.28 58.18 -12.78
C TYR A 49 4.18 57.38 -13.52
N GLN A 50 4.34 57.26 -14.84
CA GLN A 50 3.44 56.55 -15.74
C GLN A 50 3.61 55.02 -15.65
N ASP A 51 2.48 54.33 -15.64
CA ASP A 51 2.16 53.00 -16.19
C ASP A 51 3.18 51.85 -16.04
N PHE A 52 2.92 50.98 -15.05
CA PHE A 52 3.31 49.57 -15.11
C PHE A 52 2.19 48.74 -15.76
N PRO A 53 2.52 47.77 -16.64
CA PRO A 53 1.50 46.92 -17.27
C PRO A 53 0.79 46.04 -16.25
N GLN A 54 -0.54 46.03 -16.28
CA GLN A 54 -1.35 45.08 -15.52
C GLN A 54 -1.17 43.67 -16.11
N SER A 55 -0.50 42.78 -15.38
CA SER A 55 -0.49 41.35 -15.72
C SER A 55 -1.83 40.72 -15.30
N LYS A 56 -2.55 40.19 -16.29
CA LYS A 56 -3.73 39.35 -16.06
C LYS A 56 -3.26 37.96 -15.62
N ILE A 57 -3.37 37.65 -14.33
CA ILE A 57 -3.14 36.28 -13.84
C ILE A 57 -4.41 35.80 -13.12
N ASN A 58 -5.10 34.86 -13.75
CA ASN A 58 -6.20 34.11 -13.14
C ASN A 58 -5.59 33.02 -12.24
N PRO A 59 -5.92 32.92 -10.95
CA PRO A 59 -5.37 31.89 -10.09
C PRO A 59 -6.07 30.55 -10.34
N ASN A 60 -5.32 29.55 -10.81
CA ASN A 60 -5.80 28.17 -10.94
C ASN A 60 -5.41 27.40 -9.65
N PRO A 61 -6.35 26.73 -8.95
CA PRO A 61 -6.15 26.25 -7.57
C PRO A 61 -5.37 24.93 -7.43
N THR A 62 -4.83 24.38 -8.52
CA THR A 62 -3.99 23.16 -8.50
C THR A 62 -2.60 23.50 -9.04
N MET A 63 -1.70 23.98 -8.18
CA MET A 63 -0.34 24.35 -8.59
C MET A 63 0.66 23.89 -7.52
N GLY A 64 1.67 23.11 -7.94
CA GLY A 64 2.69 22.53 -7.06
C GLY A 64 3.79 23.53 -6.69
N PHE A 65 4.45 23.31 -5.55
CA PHE A 65 5.45 24.23 -4.97
C PHE A 65 6.68 24.51 -5.87
N ASN A 66 7.04 23.59 -6.77
CA ASN A 66 8.13 23.81 -7.73
C ASN A 66 7.82 24.95 -8.72
N ASP A 67 6.56 25.09 -9.11
CA ASP A 67 6.06 26.11 -10.04
C ASP A 67 6.16 27.53 -9.45
N PHE A 68 6.06 27.61 -8.11
CA PHE A 68 6.20 28.87 -7.37
C PHE A 68 7.65 29.38 -7.34
N LYS A 69 8.64 28.47 -7.24
CA LYS A 69 10.07 28.82 -7.23
C LYS A 69 10.56 29.27 -8.61
N GLU A 70 10.02 28.65 -9.65
CA GLU A 70 10.28 29.01 -11.05
C GLU A 70 9.73 30.40 -11.36
N ARG A 71 8.48 30.69 -10.95
CA ARG A 71 7.87 32.02 -11.10
C ARG A 71 8.56 33.12 -10.31
N LEU A 72 9.02 32.87 -9.09
CA LEU A 72 9.81 33.84 -8.32
C LEU A 72 11.12 34.21 -9.04
N SER A 73 11.73 33.23 -9.71
CA SER A 73 12.94 33.44 -10.50
C SER A 73 12.64 34.22 -11.79
N GLU A 74 11.51 33.95 -12.45
CA GLU A 74 11.04 34.71 -13.62
C GLU A 74 10.70 36.17 -13.29
N VAL A 75 9.96 36.41 -12.21
CA VAL A 75 9.61 37.76 -11.75
C VAL A 75 10.85 38.55 -11.35
N SER A 76 11.83 37.92 -10.70
CA SER A 76 13.12 38.56 -10.38
C SER A 76 13.89 38.96 -11.65
N ASN A 77 13.83 38.15 -12.70
CA ASN A 77 14.47 38.43 -13.98
C ASN A 77 13.76 39.52 -14.79
N GLU A 78 12.43 39.62 -14.71
CA GLU A 78 11.66 40.70 -15.36
C GLU A 78 11.89 42.06 -14.70
N ILE A 79 11.93 42.12 -13.37
CA ILE A 79 12.21 43.36 -12.62
C ILE A 79 13.60 43.90 -12.94
N SER A 80 14.58 43.01 -13.15
CA SER A 80 15.95 43.39 -13.53
C SER A 80 16.05 44.02 -14.93
N LYS A 81 15.15 43.66 -15.85
CA LYS A 81 15.12 44.23 -17.21
C LYS A 81 14.49 45.62 -17.25
N VAL A 82 13.57 45.92 -16.33
CA VAL A 82 12.84 47.20 -16.27
C VAL A 82 13.62 48.30 -15.55
N THR A 83 14.51 47.93 -14.62
CA THR A 83 15.21 48.88 -13.72
C THR A 83 16.61 49.31 -14.19
N ASN A 84 17.07 48.81 -15.34
CA ASN A 84 18.34 49.16 -16.02
C ASN A 84 19.55 49.33 -15.09
N THR A 85 19.64 48.51 -14.04
CA THR A 85 20.76 48.43 -13.12
C THR A 85 21.48 47.09 -13.35
N PRO A 86 22.80 47.08 -13.61
CA PRO A 86 23.51 45.82 -13.82
C PRO A 86 23.55 45.04 -12.50
N LEU A 87 23.39 43.72 -12.62
CA LEU A 87 23.53 42.78 -11.51
C LEU A 87 24.95 42.90 -10.95
N VAL A 88 25.06 43.33 -9.70
CA VAL A 88 26.28 43.17 -8.92
C VAL A 88 26.35 41.70 -8.51
N ASP A 89 27.22 40.93 -9.17
CA ASP A 89 27.41 39.47 -9.05
C ASP A 89 27.93 38.98 -7.67
N ASN A 90 27.73 39.71 -6.59
CA ASN A 90 28.20 39.31 -5.26
C ASN A 90 27.08 39.37 -4.20
N TYR A 91 26.10 38.47 -4.34
CA TYR A 91 25.35 37.98 -3.19
C TYR A 91 25.73 36.52 -2.95
N ALA A 92 26.71 36.29 -2.07
CA ALA A 92 26.81 35.00 -1.40
C ALA A 92 25.45 34.72 -0.75
N PRO A 93 24.83 33.54 -0.98
CA PRO A 93 23.49 33.25 -0.47
C PRO A 93 23.50 33.40 1.05
N ASN A 94 22.76 34.39 1.57
CA ASN A 94 22.75 34.70 2.99
C ASN A 94 22.24 33.46 3.75
N PRO A 95 23.09 32.78 4.55
CA PRO A 95 22.76 31.48 5.14
C PRO A 95 21.56 31.54 6.09
N ASN A 96 21.19 32.74 6.57
CA ASN A 96 19.98 32.95 7.36
C ASN A 96 18.68 32.84 6.55
N TYR A 97 18.68 33.22 5.27
CA TYR A 97 17.51 33.07 4.40
C TYR A 97 17.27 31.62 4.02
N ASN A 98 18.33 30.89 3.64
CA ASN A 98 18.22 29.46 3.36
C ASN A 98 17.76 28.67 4.59
N LYS A 99 18.28 28.98 5.79
CA LYS A 99 17.79 28.38 7.05
C LYS A 99 16.33 28.71 7.34
N LYS A 100 15.88 29.93 7.04
CA LYS A 100 14.46 30.30 7.20
C LYS A 100 13.59 29.53 6.20
N ILE A 101 13.97 29.44 4.93
CA ILE A 101 13.26 28.67 3.91
C ILE A 101 13.18 27.19 4.29
N GLU A 102 14.28 26.59 4.74
CA GLU A 102 14.31 25.20 5.20
C GLU A 102 13.42 24.99 6.46
N ASN A 103 13.39 25.95 7.37
CA ASN A 103 12.49 25.93 8.52
C ASN A 103 11.02 26.09 8.10
N PHE A 104 10.73 26.89 7.08
CA PHE A 104 9.40 27.03 6.50
C PHE A 104 8.96 25.74 5.79
N GLU A 105 9.84 25.09 5.02
CA GLU A 105 9.57 23.78 4.43
C GLU A 105 9.27 22.73 5.49
N LYS A 106 10.04 22.70 6.59
CA LYS A 106 9.77 21.82 7.74
C LYS A 106 8.43 22.11 8.40
N GLN A 107 8.01 23.38 8.49
CA GLN A 107 6.71 23.76 9.05
C GLN A 107 5.55 23.39 8.12
N ILE A 108 5.70 23.58 6.81
CA ILE A 108 4.70 23.20 5.81
C ILE A 108 4.54 21.67 5.78
N ASN A 109 5.63 20.91 5.83
CA ASN A 109 5.57 19.45 5.92
C ASN A 109 4.86 19.00 7.20
N LYS A 110 5.19 19.62 8.35
CA LYS A 110 4.47 19.38 9.62
C LYS A 110 2.99 19.76 9.56
N LEU A 111 2.62 20.77 8.78
CA LEU A 111 1.24 21.20 8.61
C LEU A 111 0.48 20.22 7.71
N ASN A 112 1.09 19.78 6.61
CA ASN A 112 0.54 18.73 5.75
C ASN A 112 0.33 17.43 6.54
N ASP A 113 1.29 17.05 7.40
CA ASP A 113 1.14 15.89 8.29
C ASP A 113 -0.06 16.01 9.23
N LYS A 114 -0.35 17.23 9.71
CA LYS A 114 -1.51 17.53 10.55
C LYS A 114 -2.81 17.56 9.75
N ILE A 115 -2.79 18.05 8.51
CA ILE A 115 -3.95 18.04 7.61
C ILE A 115 -4.31 16.61 7.23
N ASP A 116 -3.33 15.76 6.93
CA ASP A 116 -3.55 14.33 6.71
C ASP A 116 -4.15 13.66 7.95
N LEU A 117 -3.65 14.02 9.13
CA LEU A 117 -4.19 13.53 10.40
C LEU A 117 -5.64 13.97 10.64
N LEU A 118 -5.99 15.21 10.31
CA LEU A 118 -7.36 15.72 10.40
C LEU A 118 -8.27 15.08 9.35
N ALA A 119 -7.78 14.85 8.13
CA ALA A 119 -8.50 14.13 7.09
C ALA A 119 -8.77 12.66 7.50
N ASP A 120 -7.80 12.03 8.19
CA ASP A 120 -7.96 10.70 8.78
C ASP A 120 -8.94 10.71 9.97
N MET A 121 -8.99 11.77 10.78
CA MET A 121 -9.99 11.96 11.84
C MET A 121 -11.40 12.20 11.31
N MET A 122 -11.56 12.82 10.14
CA MET A 122 -12.86 13.05 9.49
C MET A 122 -13.46 11.79 8.85
N TRP A 123 -12.74 10.66 8.84
CA TRP A 123 -13.21 9.36 8.35
C TRP A 123 -14.22 8.67 9.30
N ASP A 124 -14.67 9.36 10.35
CA ASP A 124 -15.38 8.80 11.52
C ASP A 124 -16.90 8.62 11.36
N GLU A 125 -17.48 8.77 10.17
CA GLU A 125 -18.90 8.41 9.93
C GLU A 125 -19.13 6.89 9.82
N LYS A 126 -18.07 6.06 9.85
CA LYS A 126 -18.16 4.58 9.73
C LYS A 126 -17.59 3.83 10.93
N ALA A 127 -17.56 4.44 12.12
CA ALA A 127 -17.08 3.78 13.33
C ALA A 127 -17.91 2.55 13.74
N GLU A 128 -19.23 2.57 13.48
CA GLU A 128 -20.15 1.48 13.82
C GLU A 128 -19.84 0.16 13.08
N ALA A 129 -19.15 0.21 11.93
CA ALA A 129 -18.81 -0.96 11.14
C ALA A 129 -17.50 -1.67 11.56
N ARG A 130 -16.70 -1.06 12.47
CA ARG A 130 -15.34 -1.51 12.81
C ARG A 130 -15.27 -2.44 14.05
N ASN A 131 -16.33 -3.14 14.46
CA ASN A 131 -16.32 -4.03 15.64
C ASN A 131 -15.54 -3.44 16.85
N ASN A 132 -15.74 -2.14 17.16
CA ASN A 132 -15.05 -1.43 18.24
C ASN A 132 -13.52 -1.19 18.10
N LEU A 133 -12.92 -1.39 16.92
CA LEU A 133 -11.51 -1.14 16.68
C LEU A 133 -11.24 0.36 16.42
N ILE A 134 -10.67 1.02 17.41
CA ILE A 134 -10.20 2.42 17.31
C ILE A 134 -8.80 2.42 16.70
N ILE A 135 -8.67 2.96 15.50
CA ILE A 135 -7.39 3.07 14.78
C ILE A 135 -6.73 4.39 15.15
N PRO A 136 -5.54 4.39 15.78
CA PRO A 136 -4.83 5.63 16.06
C PRO A 136 -4.39 6.32 14.75
N PRO A 137 -4.28 7.65 14.72
CA PRO A 137 -3.97 8.39 13.49
C PRO A 137 -2.69 7.95 12.79
N GLU A 138 -1.68 7.53 13.55
CA GLU A 138 -0.40 7.06 13.01
C GLU A 138 -0.54 5.73 12.23
N PHE A 139 -1.63 5.00 12.44
CA PHE A 139 -1.93 3.72 11.80
C PHE A 139 -2.90 3.87 10.61
N ALA A 140 -3.55 5.02 10.47
CA ALA A 140 -4.56 5.25 9.44
C ALA A 140 -4.01 5.07 8.03
N THR A 141 -2.79 5.54 7.76
CA THR A 141 -2.13 5.39 6.46
C THR A 141 -1.94 3.93 6.07
N ILE A 142 -1.44 3.07 6.97
CA ILE A 142 -1.22 1.65 6.66
C ILE A 142 -2.55 0.88 6.60
N TYR A 143 -3.51 1.25 7.45
CA TYR A 143 -4.85 0.69 7.41
C TYR A 143 -5.53 0.93 6.07
N LYS A 144 -5.51 2.18 5.57
CA LYS A 144 -6.07 2.55 4.26
C LYS A 144 -5.40 1.76 3.12
N LYS A 145 -4.07 1.73 3.09
CA LYS A 145 -3.30 0.97 2.08
C LYS A 145 -3.65 -0.52 2.08
N ALA A 146 -3.78 -1.14 3.26
CA ALA A 146 -4.13 -2.55 3.37
C ALA A 146 -5.60 -2.84 3.02
N LYS A 147 -6.52 -1.92 3.31
CA LYS A 147 -7.92 -2.01 2.88
C LYS A 147 -8.04 -1.92 1.35
N GLU A 148 -7.32 -0.99 0.74
CA GLU A 148 -7.29 -0.81 -0.72
C GLU A 148 -6.60 -1.98 -1.45
N SER A 149 -5.73 -2.75 -0.78
CA SER A 149 -5.07 -3.91 -1.37
C SER A 149 -5.99 -5.13 -1.57
N GLY A 150 -7.25 -5.05 -1.17
CA GLY A 150 -8.20 -6.17 -1.23
C GLY A 150 -8.04 -7.19 -0.11
N MET A 151 -7.36 -6.82 1.00
CA MET A 151 -7.32 -7.66 2.19
C MET A 151 -8.72 -7.78 2.77
N LEU A 152 -9.14 -9.01 3.09
CA LEU A 152 -10.43 -9.26 3.72
C LEU A 152 -10.53 -8.49 5.06
N GLU A 153 -11.63 -7.75 5.26
CA GLU A 153 -11.79 -6.81 6.38
C GLU A 153 -11.54 -7.46 7.74
N LYS A 154 -12.08 -8.67 7.95
CA LYS A 154 -11.84 -9.44 9.19
C LYS A 154 -10.36 -9.73 9.46
N HIS A 155 -9.55 -9.97 8.41
CA HIS A 155 -8.12 -10.21 8.55
C HIS A 155 -7.36 -8.91 8.80
N LEU A 156 -7.74 -7.84 8.10
CA LEU A 156 -7.17 -6.51 8.31
C LEU A 156 -7.38 -6.05 9.75
N GLU A 157 -8.60 -6.16 10.27
CA GLU A 157 -8.92 -5.81 11.66
C GLU A 157 -8.09 -6.63 12.65
N ALA A 158 -7.99 -7.95 12.45
CA ALA A 158 -7.22 -8.82 13.33
C ALA A 158 -5.72 -8.49 13.33
N ILE A 159 -5.13 -8.28 12.14
CA ILE A 159 -3.71 -7.91 12.01
C ILE A 159 -3.48 -6.52 12.59
N MET A 160 -4.40 -5.58 12.39
CA MET A 160 -4.28 -4.23 12.90
C MET A 160 -4.39 -4.18 14.42
N LYS A 161 -5.35 -4.90 15.00
CA LYS A 161 -5.44 -5.07 16.45
C LYS A 161 -4.15 -5.66 17.02
N ALA A 162 -3.63 -6.73 16.43
CA ALA A 162 -2.36 -7.32 16.83
C ALA A 162 -1.17 -6.35 16.66
N THR A 163 -1.21 -5.47 15.66
CA THR A 163 -0.19 -4.43 15.45
C THR A 163 -0.24 -3.40 16.58
N ILE A 164 -1.43 -2.90 16.93
CA ILE A 164 -1.62 -1.90 18.00
C ILE A 164 -1.26 -2.48 19.38
N GLU A 165 -1.65 -3.71 19.67
CA GLU A 165 -1.42 -4.35 20.97
C GLU A 165 0.04 -4.71 21.19
N ASN A 166 0.72 -5.28 20.18
CA ASN A 166 2.08 -5.80 20.34
C ASN A 166 3.19 -4.77 20.05
N MET A 167 2.85 -3.61 19.46
CA MET A 167 3.86 -2.59 19.17
C MET A 167 4.30 -1.85 20.44
N PRO A 168 5.61 -1.63 20.68
CA PRO A 168 6.10 -0.83 21.80
C PRO A 168 5.56 0.59 21.76
N ALA A 169 5.11 1.12 22.91
CA ALA A 169 4.48 2.44 23.01
C ALA A 169 5.34 3.57 22.42
N ALA A 170 6.67 3.51 22.62
CA ALA A 170 7.62 4.49 22.10
C ALA A 170 7.67 4.58 20.56
N MET A 171 7.22 3.54 19.85
CA MET A 171 7.23 3.49 18.39
C MET A 171 5.88 3.85 17.76
N LYS A 172 4.79 3.90 18.55
CA LYS A 172 3.43 4.13 18.03
C LYS A 172 3.20 5.53 17.46
N THR A 173 4.03 6.49 17.86
CA THR A 173 3.97 7.89 17.41
C THR A 173 4.64 8.11 16.06
N ASN A 174 5.36 7.12 15.53
CA ASN A 174 6.09 7.23 14.28
C ASN A 174 5.40 6.39 13.18
N LYS A 175 4.80 7.07 12.20
CA LYS A 175 4.10 6.45 11.06
C LYS A 175 4.96 5.41 10.31
N ASP A 176 6.24 5.70 10.08
CA ASP A 176 7.16 4.79 9.38
C ASP A 176 7.51 3.56 10.23
N ALA A 177 7.60 3.73 11.55
CA ALA A 177 7.81 2.61 12.47
C ALA A 177 6.58 1.69 12.49
N VAL A 178 5.37 2.28 12.53
CA VAL A 178 4.09 1.56 12.45
C VAL A 178 4.02 0.74 11.17
N GLN A 179 4.31 1.35 10.02
CA GLN A 179 4.28 0.67 8.73
C GLN A 179 5.27 -0.50 8.67
N ARG A 180 6.52 -0.30 9.11
CA ARG A 180 7.54 -1.37 9.16
C ARG A 180 7.13 -2.51 10.08
N TYR A 181 6.57 -2.18 11.24
CA TYR A 181 6.11 -3.18 12.20
C TYR A 181 4.94 -4.00 11.63
N PHE A 182 3.95 -3.35 11.01
CA PHE A 182 2.84 -4.01 10.34
C PHE A 182 3.32 -5.02 9.27
N TYR A 183 4.26 -4.62 8.40
CA TYR A 183 4.82 -5.55 7.41
C TYR A 183 5.62 -6.68 8.02
N SER A 184 6.35 -6.43 9.11
CA SER A 184 7.07 -7.49 9.83
C SER A 184 6.10 -8.51 10.41
N LEU A 185 4.98 -8.06 10.98
CA LEU A 185 3.93 -8.93 11.49
C LEU A 185 3.31 -9.74 10.35
N LEU A 186 2.94 -9.09 9.25
CA LEU A 186 2.39 -9.76 8.07
C LEU A 186 3.33 -10.84 7.52
N ARG A 187 4.63 -10.54 7.43
CA ARG A 187 5.66 -11.50 7.00
C ARG A 187 5.70 -12.74 7.89
N ASN A 188 5.54 -12.57 9.19
CA ASN A 188 5.58 -13.68 10.15
C ASN A 188 4.28 -14.48 10.20
N ILE A 189 3.14 -13.84 9.89
CA ILE A 189 1.83 -14.50 9.84
C ILE A 189 1.67 -15.33 8.56
N LEU A 190 2.23 -14.89 7.43
CA LEU A 190 2.09 -15.58 6.15
C LEU A 190 3.01 -16.80 6.08
N PRO A 191 2.48 -18.04 6.15
CA PRO A 191 3.29 -19.23 6.05
C PRO A 191 3.90 -19.31 4.65
N CYS A 192 5.22 -19.26 4.57
CA CYS A 192 5.96 -19.44 3.32
C CYS A 192 6.63 -20.81 3.35
N ARG A 193 6.26 -21.67 2.39
CA ARG A 193 6.89 -22.99 2.25
C ARG A 193 8.34 -22.80 1.78
N VAL A 194 9.29 -23.21 2.60
CA VAL A 194 10.71 -23.16 2.26
C VAL A 194 11.03 -24.25 1.24
N GLU A 195 11.74 -23.87 0.18
CA GLU A 195 12.25 -24.83 -0.81
C GLU A 195 13.38 -25.64 -0.17
N SER A 196 13.17 -26.94 -0.02
CA SER A 196 14.14 -27.88 0.55
C SER A 196 14.72 -28.78 -0.54
N GLU A 197 15.88 -29.38 -0.22
CA GLU A 197 16.51 -30.33 -1.11
C GLU A 197 15.63 -31.57 -1.32
N ILE A 198 15.51 -31.98 -2.58
CA ILE A 198 14.68 -33.11 -2.98
C ILE A 198 15.50 -34.39 -2.75
N LYS A 199 15.24 -35.07 -1.63
CA LYS A 199 15.93 -36.33 -1.25
C LYS A 199 15.26 -37.59 -1.79
N LYS A 200 13.97 -37.48 -2.11
CA LYS A 200 13.12 -38.54 -2.69
C LYS A 200 12.39 -37.94 -3.87
N GLN A 201 11.93 -38.79 -4.79
CA GLN A 201 11.13 -38.34 -5.93
C GLN A 201 9.95 -37.49 -5.45
N LYS A 202 9.87 -36.26 -5.95
CA LYS A 202 8.83 -35.29 -5.63
C LYS A 202 7.83 -35.23 -6.77
N ILE A 203 6.57 -35.53 -6.50
CA ILE A 203 5.49 -35.43 -7.47
C ILE A 203 4.59 -34.27 -7.05
N MET A 204 4.45 -33.26 -7.92
CA MET A 204 3.64 -32.07 -7.64
C MET A 204 2.53 -31.94 -8.68
N MET A 205 1.28 -31.94 -8.22
CA MET A 205 0.10 -31.75 -9.07
C MET A 205 -0.45 -30.35 -8.91
N LEU A 206 -0.55 -29.60 -10.01
CA LEU A 206 -1.09 -28.26 -10.01
C LEU A 206 -2.59 -28.28 -10.29
N VAL A 207 -3.40 -27.85 -9.33
CA VAL A 207 -4.87 -27.77 -9.46
C VAL A 207 -5.35 -26.33 -9.37
N GLY A 208 -6.55 -26.05 -9.90
CA GLY A 208 -7.15 -24.71 -9.81
C GLY A 208 -8.02 -24.35 -11.03
N PRO A 209 -8.68 -23.18 -11.01
CA PRO A 209 -9.63 -22.76 -12.02
C PRO A 209 -9.06 -22.67 -13.44
N THR A 210 -9.93 -22.60 -14.44
CA THR A 210 -9.52 -22.32 -15.81
C THR A 210 -8.89 -20.94 -15.91
N GLY A 211 -7.80 -20.81 -16.69
CA GLY A 211 -7.16 -19.52 -16.96
C GLY A 211 -6.24 -18.97 -15.87
N VAL A 212 -6.14 -19.60 -14.69
CA VAL A 212 -5.27 -19.11 -13.60
C VAL A 212 -3.76 -19.27 -13.84
N GLY A 213 -3.36 -19.90 -14.95
CA GLY A 213 -1.95 -20.04 -15.34
C GLY A 213 -1.26 -21.32 -14.85
N LYS A 214 -1.99 -22.43 -14.65
CA LYS A 214 -1.41 -23.74 -14.25
C LYS A 214 -0.31 -24.22 -15.21
N THR A 215 -0.64 -24.45 -16.48
CA THR A 215 0.30 -24.92 -17.51
C THR A 215 1.53 -24.01 -17.64
N THR A 216 1.33 -22.69 -17.64
CA THR A 216 2.43 -21.72 -17.70
C THR A 216 3.31 -21.76 -16.45
N THR A 217 2.71 -21.90 -15.27
CA THR A 217 3.44 -22.04 -14.00
C THR A 217 4.21 -23.34 -13.96
N LEU A 218 3.61 -24.44 -14.44
CA LEU A 218 4.25 -25.74 -14.54
C LEU A 218 5.49 -25.69 -15.45
N ALA A 219 5.39 -25.07 -16.63
CA ALA A 219 6.53 -24.91 -17.53
C ALA A 219 7.67 -24.11 -16.88
N LYS A 220 7.35 -23.03 -16.14
CA LYS A 220 8.34 -22.24 -15.39
C LYS A 220 9.00 -23.05 -14.26
N LEU A 221 8.21 -23.83 -13.52
CA LEU A 221 8.73 -24.73 -12.49
C LEU A 221 9.61 -25.82 -13.09
N ALA A 222 9.19 -26.41 -14.21
CA ALA A 222 9.97 -27.43 -14.93
C ALA A 222 11.34 -26.89 -15.33
N PHE A 223 11.37 -25.68 -15.91
CA PHE A 223 12.62 -25.01 -16.23
C PHE A 223 13.48 -24.76 -15.00
N ARG A 224 12.89 -24.22 -13.91
CA ARG A 224 13.61 -23.93 -12.66
C ARG A 224 14.22 -25.19 -12.05
N TYR A 225 13.48 -26.31 -11.98
CA TYR A 225 14.01 -27.56 -11.42
C TYR A 225 15.07 -28.19 -12.33
N ALA A 226 14.93 -28.11 -13.65
CA ALA A 226 15.89 -28.71 -14.59
C ALA A 226 17.19 -27.88 -14.74
N TYR A 227 17.09 -26.55 -14.68
CA TYR A 227 18.16 -25.63 -15.08
C TYR A 227 18.53 -24.56 -14.04
N GLY A 228 17.87 -24.54 -12.88
CA GLY A 228 18.21 -23.63 -11.78
C GLY A 228 19.53 -23.97 -11.11
N ASP A 229 19.81 -23.27 -9.99
CA ASP A 229 21.06 -23.44 -9.23
C ASP A 229 21.27 -24.89 -8.78
N LYS A 230 20.19 -25.55 -8.38
CA LYS A 230 20.13 -27.00 -8.19
C LYS A 230 19.39 -27.62 -9.37
N ARG A 231 20.03 -28.59 -10.02
CA ARG A 231 19.49 -29.28 -11.19
C ARG A 231 18.95 -30.64 -10.79
N TYR A 232 17.70 -30.90 -11.15
CA TYR A 232 17.02 -32.16 -10.93
C TYR A 232 16.56 -32.77 -12.24
N LYS A 233 16.60 -34.09 -12.33
CA LYS A 233 15.96 -34.81 -13.43
C LYS A 233 14.44 -34.58 -13.32
N THR A 234 13.90 -33.83 -14.27
CA THR A 234 12.52 -33.34 -14.20
C THR A 234 11.69 -33.96 -15.31
N GLY A 235 10.53 -34.52 -14.99
CA GLY A 235 9.54 -35.03 -15.93
C GLY A 235 8.20 -34.33 -15.79
N ILE A 236 7.38 -34.43 -16.82
CA ILE A 236 6.05 -33.81 -16.88
C ILE A 236 5.00 -34.88 -17.17
N ILE A 237 3.85 -34.79 -16.49
CA ILE A 237 2.64 -35.53 -16.82
C ILE A 237 1.55 -34.51 -17.14
N THR A 238 0.84 -34.66 -18.25
CA THR A 238 -0.35 -33.85 -18.55
C THR A 238 -1.60 -34.72 -18.45
N LEU A 239 -2.59 -34.23 -17.71
CA LEU A 239 -3.94 -34.79 -17.63
C LEU A 239 -4.93 -33.96 -18.47
N ASP A 240 -4.50 -32.82 -19.04
CA ASP A 240 -5.33 -32.01 -19.95
C ASP A 240 -5.37 -32.67 -21.31
N THR A 241 -6.56 -33.11 -21.70
CA THR A 241 -6.88 -33.73 -22.99
C THR A 241 -7.93 -32.93 -23.76
N TYR A 242 -8.51 -31.89 -23.14
CA TYR A 242 -9.59 -31.10 -23.73
C TYR A 242 -9.06 -29.91 -24.52
N ARG A 243 -7.86 -29.41 -24.18
CA ARG A 243 -7.29 -28.20 -24.79
C ARG A 243 -6.11 -28.54 -25.69
N ILE A 244 -6.40 -29.02 -26.90
CA ILE A 244 -5.41 -29.42 -27.92
C ILE A 244 -4.24 -28.43 -28.01
N GLY A 245 -4.51 -27.13 -28.18
CA GLY A 245 -3.44 -26.13 -28.28
C GLY A 245 -2.61 -25.91 -27.00
N ALA A 246 -3.18 -26.12 -25.82
CA ALA A 246 -2.44 -26.01 -24.56
C ALA A 246 -1.52 -27.22 -24.34
N VAL A 247 -2.01 -28.41 -24.72
CA VAL A 247 -1.24 -29.65 -24.69
C VAL A 247 -0.06 -29.56 -25.64
N GLU A 248 -0.30 -29.19 -26.92
CA GLU A 248 0.77 -29.00 -27.91
C GLU A 248 1.81 -27.98 -27.44
N GLN A 249 1.37 -26.87 -26.84
CA GLN A 249 2.27 -25.86 -26.28
C GLN A 249 3.14 -26.44 -25.15
N LEU A 250 2.56 -27.23 -24.24
CA LEU A 250 3.31 -27.88 -23.16
C LEU A 250 4.32 -28.91 -23.69
N PHE A 251 3.93 -29.71 -24.70
CA PHE A 251 4.84 -30.62 -25.39
C PHE A 251 6.00 -29.88 -26.06
N GLN A 252 5.73 -28.73 -26.70
CA GLN A 252 6.76 -27.92 -27.31
C GLN A 252 7.75 -27.37 -26.26
N TYR A 253 7.25 -26.91 -25.11
CA TYR A 253 8.10 -26.49 -23.99
C TYR A 253 8.96 -27.64 -23.46
N ALA A 254 8.36 -28.82 -23.22
CA ALA A 254 9.09 -30.00 -22.77
C ALA A 254 10.19 -30.40 -23.77
N LYS A 255 9.88 -30.39 -25.06
CA LYS A 255 10.83 -30.69 -26.15
C LYS A 255 11.98 -29.68 -26.18
N MET A 256 11.70 -28.39 -26.08
CA MET A 256 12.73 -27.34 -26.02
C MET A 256 13.66 -27.51 -24.81
N MET A 257 13.09 -27.92 -23.68
CA MET A 257 13.82 -28.21 -22.43
C MET A 257 14.37 -29.65 -22.36
N LYS A 258 14.20 -30.47 -23.40
CA LYS A 258 14.61 -31.89 -23.42
C LYS A 258 14.14 -32.68 -22.18
N LEU A 259 12.93 -32.38 -21.69
CA LEU A 259 12.31 -33.08 -20.56
C LEU A 259 11.37 -34.19 -21.06
N PRO A 260 11.34 -35.35 -20.41
CA PRO A 260 10.32 -36.36 -20.69
C PRO A 260 8.94 -35.83 -20.31
N ILE A 261 7.97 -36.05 -21.19
CA ILE A 261 6.57 -35.68 -20.99
C ILE A 261 5.68 -36.86 -21.36
N ILE A 262 4.69 -37.15 -20.51
CA ILE A 262 3.72 -38.23 -20.70
C ILE A 262 2.31 -37.64 -20.63
N GLU A 263 1.45 -38.05 -21.55
CA GLU A 263 0.02 -37.78 -21.48
C GLU A 263 -0.69 -38.94 -20.77
N SER A 264 -1.49 -38.64 -19.76
CA SER A 264 -2.29 -39.63 -19.03
C SER A 264 -3.76 -39.26 -19.08
N ILE A 265 -4.48 -39.91 -20.00
CA ILE A 265 -5.89 -39.59 -20.32
C ILE A 265 -6.84 -40.13 -19.25
N GLU A 266 -6.58 -41.33 -18.71
CA GLU A 266 -7.46 -42.00 -17.74
C GLU A 266 -6.76 -42.19 -16.39
N PRO A 267 -7.48 -42.08 -15.26
CA PRO A 267 -6.93 -42.25 -13.92
C PRO A 267 -6.14 -43.55 -13.72
N LYS A 268 -6.61 -44.65 -14.33
CA LYS A 268 -5.99 -45.98 -14.23
C LYS A 268 -4.54 -46.04 -14.75
N TYR A 269 -4.13 -45.11 -15.61
CA TYR A 269 -2.77 -45.06 -16.17
C TYR A 269 -1.82 -44.17 -15.37
N MET A 270 -2.28 -43.51 -14.30
CA MET A 270 -1.46 -42.57 -13.53
C MET A 270 -0.21 -43.24 -12.93
N ASP A 271 -0.37 -44.42 -12.34
CA ASP A 271 0.73 -45.16 -11.70
C ASP A 271 1.77 -45.63 -12.74
N GLU A 272 1.33 -46.00 -13.94
CA GLU A 272 2.22 -46.37 -15.06
C GLU A 272 2.99 -45.15 -15.59
N ALA A 273 2.34 -44.00 -15.72
CA ALA A 273 2.98 -42.75 -16.13
C ALA A 273 4.06 -42.32 -15.12
N ILE A 274 3.78 -42.41 -13.81
CA ILE A 274 4.76 -42.12 -12.76
C ILE A 274 5.94 -43.11 -12.83
N LYS A 275 5.67 -44.42 -12.98
CA LYS A 275 6.72 -45.46 -13.10
C LYS A 275 7.61 -45.27 -14.31
N SER A 276 7.06 -44.81 -15.42
CA SER A 276 7.81 -44.49 -16.65
C SER A 276 8.78 -43.33 -16.46
N LEU A 277 8.57 -42.49 -15.43
CA LEU A 277 9.42 -41.38 -15.03
C LEU A 277 10.21 -41.68 -13.73
N ASN A 278 10.44 -42.96 -13.39
CA ASN A 278 11.15 -43.37 -12.16
C ASN A 278 12.58 -42.80 -12.02
N ASN A 279 13.21 -42.43 -13.14
CA ASN A 279 14.52 -41.82 -13.21
C ASN A 279 14.50 -40.31 -12.94
N CYS A 280 13.31 -39.70 -12.89
CA CYS A 280 13.11 -38.28 -12.56
C CYS A 280 13.01 -38.11 -11.06
N GLU A 281 13.71 -37.11 -10.54
CA GLU A 281 13.64 -36.67 -9.14
C GLU A 281 12.45 -35.76 -8.89
N VAL A 282 11.98 -35.05 -9.94
CA VAL A 282 10.79 -34.19 -9.90
C VAL A 282 9.84 -34.59 -11.01
N ILE A 283 8.58 -34.80 -10.69
CA ILE A 283 7.50 -34.99 -11.65
C ILE A 283 6.47 -33.88 -11.42
N LEU A 284 6.16 -33.12 -12.46
CA LEU A 284 5.14 -32.08 -12.43
C LEU A 284 3.91 -32.55 -13.20
N VAL A 285 2.74 -32.48 -12.57
CA VAL A 285 1.47 -32.95 -13.14
C VAL A 285 0.60 -31.74 -13.46
N ASP A 286 0.33 -31.50 -14.75
CA ASP A 286 -0.61 -30.48 -15.22
C ASP A 286 -2.03 -31.07 -15.23
N THR A 287 -2.99 -30.32 -14.70
CA THR A 287 -4.40 -30.73 -14.71
C THR A 287 -5.24 -29.77 -15.55
N ILE A 288 -6.39 -30.28 -15.98
CA ILE A 288 -7.45 -29.46 -16.56
C ILE A 288 -7.85 -28.34 -15.60
N GLY A 289 -8.18 -27.18 -16.17
CA GLY A 289 -8.87 -26.13 -15.42
C GLY A 289 -10.29 -26.52 -15.11
N ASN A 290 -10.60 -26.66 -13.83
CA ASN A 290 -11.93 -27.00 -13.36
C ASN A 290 -12.54 -25.82 -12.62
N SER A 291 -13.79 -25.50 -12.95
CA SER A 291 -14.58 -24.60 -12.10
C SER A 291 -14.71 -25.23 -10.72
N GLN A 292 -14.56 -24.44 -9.66
CA GLN A 292 -14.79 -24.88 -8.28
C GLN A 292 -16.23 -25.34 -8.03
N PHE A 293 -17.17 -24.98 -8.91
CA PHE A 293 -18.57 -25.39 -8.84
C PHE A 293 -18.85 -26.70 -9.58
N ASP A 294 -17.91 -27.19 -10.39
CA ASP A 294 -18.07 -28.43 -11.16
C ASP A 294 -17.56 -29.64 -10.35
N GLN A 295 -18.44 -30.16 -9.50
CA GLN A 295 -18.14 -31.27 -8.60
C GLN A 295 -17.70 -32.54 -9.35
N ASN A 296 -18.27 -32.78 -10.54
CA ASN A 296 -17.93 -33.97 -11.34
C ASN A 296 -16.48 -33.90 -11.83
N LYS A 297 -16.04 -32.75 -12.34
CA LYS A 297 -14.64 -32.62 -12.78
C LYS A 297 -13.64 -32.64 -11.62
N LEU A 298 -14.02 -32.11 -10.46
CA LEU A 298 -13.22 -32.22 -9.24
C LEU A 298 -13.10 -33.68 -8.79
N ALA A 299 -14.19 -34.44 -8.84
CA ALA A 299 -14.19 -35.88 -8.55
C ALA A 299 -13.26 -36.64 -9.52
N ASN A 300 -13.34 -36.38 -10.83
CA ASN A 300 -12.45 -36.99 -11.82
C ASN A 300 -10.97 -36.67 -11.55
N THR A 301 -10.65 -35.43 -11.16
CA THR A 301 -9.27 -35.06 -10.79
C THR A 301 -8.81 -35.80 -9.53
N LYS A 302 -9.71 -36.02 -8.57
CA LYS A 302 -9.43 -36.79 -7.36
C LYS A 302 -9.21 -38.28 -7.66
N GLU A 303 -9.86 -38.84 -8.68
CA GLU A 303 -9.64 -40.23 -9.09
C GLU A 303 -8.18 -40.50 -9.51
N PHE A 304 -7.50 -39.54 -10.15
CA PHE A 304 -6.07 -39.68 -10.47
C PHE A 304 -5.21 -39.84 -9.21
N LEU A 305 -5.56 -39.15 -8.11
CA LEU A 305 -4.88 -39.30 -6.83
C LEU A 305 -5.13 -40.68 -6.20
N MET A 306 -6.34 -41.22 -6.36
CA MET A 306 -6.72 -42.53 -5.80
C MET A 306 -6.10 -43.72 -6.55
N HIS A 307 -5.78 -43.55 -7.83
CA HIS A 307 -5.17 -44.60 -8.67
C HIS A 307 -3.63 -44.56 -8.67
N SER A 308 -3.03 -43.68 -7.88
CA SER A 308 -1.58 -43.60 -7.70
C SER A 308 -1.20 -44.13 -6.32
N ASN A 309 -0.16 -44.98 -6.25
CA ASN A 309 0.42 -45.40 -4.97
C ASN A 309 1.49 -44.42 -4.46
N ALA A 310 1.85 -43.41 -5.25
CA ALA A 310 2.85 -42.42 -4.90
C ALA A 310 2.27 -41.27 -4.07
N GLU A 311 3.10 -40.67 -3.22
CA GLU A 311 2.77 -39.45 -2.48
C GLU A 311 2.77 -38.25 -3.45
N ILE A 312 1.58 -37.74 -3.78
CA ILE A 312 1.40 -36.59 -4.68
C ILE A 312 1.10 -35.34 -3.85
N ASP A 313 1.96 -34.33 -4.00
CA ASP A 313 1.80 -33.02 -3.40
C ASP A 313 0.88 -32.13 -4.26
N VAL A 314 -0.35 -31.92 -3.78
CA VAL A 314 -1.37 -31.14 -4.50
C VAL A 314 -1.23 -29.66 -4.17
N SER A 315 -0.87 -28.86 -5.18
CA SER A 315 -0.67 -27.42 -5.06
C SER A 315 -1.77 -26.64 -5.79
N LEU A 316 -2.50 -25.81 -5.06
CA LEU A 316 -3.52 -24.93 -5.61
C LEU A 316 -2.88 -23.71 -6.28
N VAL A 317 -3.21 -23.47 -7.54
CA VAL A 317 -2.82 -22.28 -8.30
C VAL A 317 -3.98 -21.30 -8.30
N VAL A 318 -3.73 -20.09 -7.79
CA VAL A 318 -4.71 -19.01 -7.71
C VAL A 318 -4.12 -17.78 -8.38
N SER A 319 -4.97 -17.03 -9.10
CA SER A 319 -4.55 -15.75 -9.65
C SER A 319 -4.62 -14.66 -8.59
N ALA A 320 -3.55 -13.87 -8.46
CA ALA A 320 -3.50 -12.78 -7.47
C ALA A 320 -4.51 -11.64 -7.77
N ASN A 321 -5.04 -11.56 -8.99
CA ASN A 321 -6.07 -10.60 -9.37
C ASN A 321 -7.51 -11.11 -9.07
N THR A 322 -7.67 -12.33 -8.57
CA THR A 322 -8.98 -12.85 -8.18
C THR A 322 -9.46 -12.11 -6.93
N LYS A 323 -10.59 -11.40 -7.03
CA LYS A 323 -11.21 -10.72 -5.91
C LYS A 323 -12.23 -11.63 -5.23
N HIS A 324 -12.38 -11.44 -3.92
CA HIS A 324 -13.47 -12.04 -3.16
C HIS A 324 -14.72 -11.18 -3.44
N GLU A 325 -15.59 -11.63 -4.34
CA GLU A 325 -16.93 -11.08 -4.50
C GLU A 325 -17.93 -11.84 -3.65
#